data_AF-A0A6P8ZHU2-F1
#
_entry.id   AF-A0A6P8ZHU2-F1
#
_cell.length_a   1.000
_cell.length_b   1.000
_cell.length_c   1.000
_cell.angle_alpha   90.00
_cell.angle_beta   90.00
_cell.angle_gamma   90.00
#
_symmetry.space_group_name_H-M   'P 1'
#
loop_
_entity.id
_entity.type
_entity.pdbx_description
1 polymer ?
#
loop_
_entity_poly.entity_id
_entity_poly.type
_entity_poly.pdbx_seq_one_letter_code
_entity_poly.pdbx_strand_id
1 'polypeptide(L)'
;MKLQVLLVVALVALLVVDFGAAEKVHKKHRKGKRHRTSTTTEQPADAAVAAEAVVAAQAEQDVMTILAEDEKEEEKEARQEEDVRLNEVVTVDPCHDKYCGAGKVCQLSAAGEAECVCIPTCPVEVDPRRKVCSNHNETWGSDCEVYQMRCLCDQGSEMCRGEKYKHVHIEYYGVCRDMKDCSPEEMADFPRRMSDWLFNVMRDMADREELSPYFLKLEREAETNLTRRWTNAAIWKWCDLDGHPHDRSVSRHELFPIRAPLMALEHCIAPFLNKCDADDDHMISLKEWGKCLQLEEDDLEERCDEVRGEEE
;
A
#
# COMPACT_ATOMS: atom_id res chain seq x y z
N MET A 1 1.80 -62.29 -15.86
CA MET A 1 2.19 -61.09 -15.07
C MET A 1 3.40 -60.35 -15.65
N LYS A 2 4.46 -60.99 -16.15
CA LYS A 2 5.66 -60.28 -16.68
C LYS A 2 5.45 -59.45 -17.95
N LEU A 3 4.50 -59.84 -18.83
CA LEU A 3 4.26 -59.11 -20.10
C LEU A 3 3.40 -57.84 -19.92
N GLN A 4 2.48 -57.84 -18.95
CA GLN A 4 1.66 -56.65 -18.64
C GLN A 4 2.46 -55.58 -17.90
N VAL A 5 3.43 -55.96 -17.06
CA VAL A 5 4.33 -55.01 -16.39
C VAL A 5 5.26 -54.31 -17.40
N LEU A 6 5.72 -55.01 -18.44
CA LEU A 6 6.56 -54.41 -19.49
C LEU A 6 5.79 -53.40 -20.36
N LEU A 7 4.51 -53.65 -20.64
CA LEU A 7 3.66 -52.72 -21.39
C LEU A 7 3.34 -51.44 -20.61
N VAL A 8 3.14 -51.55 -19.28
CA VAL A 8 2.89 -50.38 -18.42
C VAL A 8 4.17 -49.54 -18.26
N VAL A 9 5.33 -50.16 -18.12
CA VAL A 9 6.62 -49.44 -18.03
C VAL A 9 6.94 -48.72 -19.36
N ALA A 10 6.64 -49.31 -20.51
CA ALA A 10 6.81 -48.66 -21.81
C ALA A 10 5.85 -47.47 -22.03
N LEU A 11 4.61 -47.56 -21.52
CA LEU A 11 3.63 -46.48 -21.57
C LEU A 11 3.99 -45.32 -20.63
N VAL A 12 4.54 -45.60 -19.45
CA VAL A 12 5.04 -44.58 -18.53
C VAL A 12 6.30 -43.90 -19.08
N ALA A 13 7.19 -44.63 -19.76
CA ALA A 13 8.38 -44.05 -20.39
C ALA A 13 8.06 -43.12 -21.58
N LEU A 14 6.95 -43.35 -22.30
CA LEU A 14 6.52 -42.51 -23.42
C LEU A 14 5.81 -41.21 -22.98
N LEU A 15 5.24 -41.16 -21.78
CA LEU A 15 4.56 -39.97 -21.26
C LEU A 15 5.48 -38.97 -20.55
N VAL A 16 6.76 -39.30 -20.35
CA VAL A 16 7.74 -38.44 -19.64
C VAL A 16 8.62 -37.63 -20.60
N VAL A 17 8.51 -37.79 -21.92
CA VAL A 17 9.43 -37.15 -22.88
C VAL A 17 8.90 -35.85 -23.50
N ASP A 18 7.62 -35.51 -23.35
CA ASP A 18 7.06 -34.29 -23.95
C ASP A 18 6.41 -33.40 -22.89
N PHE A 19 7.19 -32.52 -22.25
CA PHE A 19 6.78 -31.16 -21.85
C PHE A 19 8.00 -30.43 -21.27
N GLY A 20 8.89 -30.01 -22.17
CA GLY A 20 10.09 -29.25 -21.81
C GLY A 20 10.46 -28.26 -22.91
N ALA A 21 9.60 -27.27 -23.17
CA ALA A 21 9.99 -26.08 -23.93
C ALA A 21 8.96 -24.94 -23.79
N ALA A 22 9.30 -23.91 -23.00
CA ALA A 22 8.86 -22.53 -23.24
C ALA A 22 9.98 -21.58 -22.78
N GLU A 23 10.40 -20.73 -23.71
CA GLU A 23 11.66 -20.00 -23.77
C GLU A 23 11.79 -18.81 -22.80
N LYS A 24 13.02 -18.65 -22.30
CA LYS A 24 13.53 -17.43 -21.64
C LYS A 24 14.03 -16.46 -22.71
N VAL A 25 13.52 -15.23 -22.71
CA VAL A 25 14.10 -14.13 -23.49
C VAL A 25 15.15 -13.41 -22.63
N HIS A 26 16.42 -13.51 -23.01
CA HIS A 26 17.41 -12.46 -22.69
C HIS A 26 18.59 -12.43 -23.69
N LYS A 27 18.82 -11.20 -24.17
CA LYS A 27 19.97 -10.61 -24.89
C LYS A 27 21.34 -11.29 -24.72
N LYS A 28 22.11 -11.43 -25.82
CA LYS A 28 23.32 -10.61 -26.14
C LYS A 28 24.10 -11.11 -27.39
N HIS A 29 24.66 -10.14 -28.11
CA HIS A 29 25.75 -10.15 -29.10
C HIS A 29 26.57 -11.45 -29.36
N ARG A 30 26.98 -11.65 -30.64
CA ARG A 30 28.36 -11.33 -31.14
C ARG A 30 28.70 -12.01 -32.50
N LYS A 31 29.12 -11.16 -33.47
CA LYS A 31 30.11 -11.32 -34.58
C LYS A 31 30.17 -12.61 -35.43
N GLY A 32 30.20 -12.42 -36.76
CA GLY A 32 31.21 -13.08 -37.61
C GLY A 32 30.87 -13.43 -39.07
N LYS A 33 31.28 -12.54 -39.99
CA LYS A 33 32.05 -12.82 -41.23
C LYS A 33 31.51 -13.87 -42.25
N ARG A 34 31.18 -13.43 -43.48
CA ARG A 34 32.05 -13.56 -44.68
C ARG A 34 31.39 -13.14 -46.01
N HIS A 35 32.15 -12.32 -46.75
CA HIS A 35 32.30 -12.22 -48.21
C HIS A 35 31.12 -12.46 -49.16
N ARG A 36 30.85 -11.45 -50.00
CA ARG A 36 30.81 -11.67 -51.45
C ARG A 36 31.28 -10.44 -52.25
N THR A 37 32.08 -10.78 -53.25
CA THR A 37 32.88 -9.99 -54.18
C THR A 37 32.06 -9.09 -55.10
N SER A 38 32.62 -7.92 -55.38
CA SER A 38 32.19 -6.94 -56.40
C SER A 38 32.46 -7.44 -57.82
N THR A 39 31.58 -7.08 -58.75
CA THR A 39 31.71 -7.21 -60.20
C THR A 39 32.61 -6.09 -60.75
N THR A 40 33.64 -6.49 -61.48
CA THR A 40 34.60 -5.63 -62.22
C THR A 40 34.08 -5.27 -63.60
N THR A 41 34.31 -4.05 -64.09
CA THR A 41 34.75 -3.67 -65.47
C THR A 41 35.16 -2.18 -65.40
N GLU A 42 36.44 -1.81 -65.31
CA GLU A 42 37.37 -1.30 -66.37
C GLU A 42 36.78 -0.15 -67.25
N GLN A 43 37.40 1.00 -67.59
CA GLN A 43 38.65 1.79 -67.36
C GLN A 43 38.51 3.09 -68.28
N PRO A 44 39.50 4.00 -68.54
CA PRO A 44 40.14 5.05 -67.72
C PRO A 44 40.27 6.46 -68.44
N ALA A 45 41.14 7.35 -67.90
CA ALA A 45 41.77 8.59 -68.44
C ALA A 45 41.10 9.95 -68.10
N ASP A 46 41.76 11.05 -67.75
CA ASP A 46 43.12 11.41 -67.30
C ASP A 46 43.07 12.90 -66.84
N ALA A 47 44.02 13.33 -66.00
CA ALA A 47 44.43 14.74 -65.77
C ALA A 47 43.67 15.70 -64.80
N ALA A 48 42.78 15.23 -63.91
CA ALA A 48 42.18 16.06 -62.83
C ALA A 48 42.75 15.79 -61.41
N VAL A 49 43.57 14.74 -61.27
CA VAL A 49 43.80 14.03 -60.00
C VAL A 49 44.79 14.74 -59.03
N ALA A 50 45.51 15.78 -59.48
CA ALA A 50 46.49 16.46 -58.62
C ALA A 50 45.88 17.59 -57.76
N ALA A 51 44.78 18.21 -58.19
CA ALA A 51 44.14 19.30 -57.44
C ALA A 51 43.18 18.78 -56.36
N GLU A 52 42.48 17.67 -56.61
CA GLU A 52 41.56 17.05 -55.64
C GLU A 52 42.28 16.45 -54.42
N ALA A 53 43.52 15.94 -54.59
CA ALA A 53 44.28 15.34 -53.49
C ALA A 53 44.71 16.36 -52.41
N VAL A 54 44.97 17.61 -52.79
CA VAL A 54 45.36 18.68 -51.84
C VAL A 54 44.14 19.19 -51.07
N VAL A 55 43.00 19.34 -51.76
CA VAL A 55 41.73 19.76 -51.14
C VAL A 55 41.19 18.68 -50.19
N ALA A 56 41.34 17.41 -50.54
CA ALA A 56 40.96 16.29 -49.66
C ALA A 56 41.82 16.25 -48.39
N ALA A 57 43.13 16.46 -48.49
CA ALA A 57 44.02 16.49 -47.31
C ALA A 57 43.75 17.67 -46.37
N GLN A 58 43.38 18.84 -46.91
CA GLN A 58 42.97 19.99 -46.10
C GLN A 58 41.63 19.77 -45.41
N ALA A 59 40.66 19.15 -46.09
CA ALA A 59 39.36 18.81 -45.50
C ALA A 59 39.49 17.80 -44.36
N GLU A 60 40.39 16.80 -44.47
CA GLU A 60 40.64 15.85 -43.38
C GLU A 60 41.26 16.53 -42.14
N GLN A 61 42.11 17.55 -42.35
CA GLN A 61 42.75 18.30 -41.26
C GLN A 61 41.77 19.23 -40.54
N ASP A 62 40.87 19.88 -41.27
CA ASP A 62 39.81 20.72 -40.71
C ASP A 62 38.79 19.89 -39.90
N VAL A 63 38.39 18.71 -40.40
CA VAL A 63 37.50 17.79 -39.67
C VAL A 63 38.14 17.32 -38.36
N MET A 64 39.44 16.99 -38.36
CA MET A 64 40.11 16.54 -37.14
C MET A 64 40.28 17.66 -36.11
N THR A 65 40.31 18.92 -36.56
CA THR A 65 40.37 20.10 -35.68
C THR A 65 39.02 20.36 -35.02
N ILE A 66 37.92 20.27 -35.79
CA ILE A 66 36.55 20.43 -35.29
C ILE A 66 36.22 19.35 -34.24
N LEU A 67 36.55 18.08 -34.52
CA LEU A 67 36.33 16.99 -33.56
C LEU A 67 37.09 17.19 -32.23
N ALA A 68 38.29 17.78 -32.28
CA ALA A 68 39.08 18.06 -31.09
C ALA A 68 38.61 19.30 -30.30
N GLU A 69 37.84 20.18 -30.94
CA GLU A 69 37.17 21.31 -30.30
C GLU A 69 35.87 20.85 -29.63
N ASP A 70 35.08 20.02 -30.30
CA ASP A 70 33.85 19.41 -29.77
C ASP A 70 34.16 18.58 -28.50
N GLU A 71 35.20 17.73 -28.52
CA GLU A 71 35.61 16.94 -27.33
C GLU A 71 35.97 17.82 -26.12
N LYS A 72 36.53 19.03 -26.34
CA LYS A 72 36.87 19.97 -25.27
C LYS A 72 35.66 20.73 -24.75
N GLU A 73 34.65 20.95 -25.57
CA GLU A 73 33.39 21.53 -25.12
C GLU A 73 32.61 20.52 -24.29
N GLU A 74 32.54 19.25 -24.72
CA GLU A 74 31.92 18.17 -23.94
C GLU A 74 32.61 17.97 -22.57
N GLU A 75 33.96 18.02 -22.50
CA GLU A 75 34.68 17.93 -21.22
C GLU A 75 34.42 19.13 -20.29
N LYS A 76 34.18 20.32 -20.86
CA LYS A 76 33.85 21.51 -20.07
C LYS A 76 32.42 21.46 -19.54
N GLU A 77 31.48 21.02 -20.36
CA GLU A 77 30.09 20.80 -19.94
C GLU A 77 30.01 19.71 -18.87
N ALA A 78 30.72 18.60 -19.03
CA ALA A 78 30.79 17.54 -18.02
C ALA A 78 31.39 18.02 -16.68
N ARG A 79 32.43 18.86 -16.72
CA ARG A 79 33.01 19.47 -15.50
C ARG A 79 32.08 20.49 -14.85
N GLN A 80 31.30 21.24 -15.65
CA GLN A 80 30.27 22.13 -15.13
C GLN A 80 29.12 21.35 -14.48
N GLU A 81 28.68 20.24 -15.08
CA GLU A 81 27.67 19.37 -14.50
C GLU A 81 28.15 18.71 -13.18
N GLU A 82 29.42 18.30 -13.09
CA GLU A 82 29.99 17.79 -11.84
C GLU A 82 30.09 18.86 -10.73
N ASP A 83 30.46 20.10 -11.07
CA ASP A 83 30.56 21.21 -10.11
C ASP A 83 29.17 21.65 -9.58
N VAL A 84 28.14 21.55 -10.41
CA VAL A 84 26.74 21.78 -9.98
C VAL A 84 26.24 20.66 -9.07
N ARG A 85 26.60 19.39 -9.33
CA ARG A 85 26.18 18.25 -8.50
C ARG A 85 26.84 18.20 -7.12
N LEU A 86 28.04 18.76 -6.96
CA LEU A 86 28.77 18.76 -5.68
C LEU A 86 28.32 19.86 -4.71
N ASN A 87 27.62 20.89 -5.18
CA ASN A 87 27.16 22.03 -4.38
C ASN A 87 25.67 22.01 -4.01
N GLU A 88 24.93 20.95 -4.36
CA GLU A 88 23.53 20.81 -3.94
C GLU A 88 23.48 20.32 -2.48
N VAL A 89 23.52 21.27 -1.55
CA VAL A 89 23.15 21.03 -0.16
C VAL A 89 21.68 20.68 -0.14
N VAL A 90 21.35 19.38 -0.06
CA VAL A 90 19.98 18.91 0.12
C VAL A 90 19.50 19.38 1.50
N THR A 91 18.83 20.52 1.56
CA THR A 91 18.12 20.95 2.75
C THR A 91 16.91 20.03 2.92
N VAL A 92 17.04 19.01 3.77
CA VAL A 92 15.91 18.14 4.11
C VAL A 92 14.84 18.99 4.78
N ASP A 93 13.62 18.97 4.22
CA ASP A 93 12.48 19.69 4.79
C ASP A 93 12.21 19.15 6.22
N PRO A 94 12.27 19.98 7.26
CA PRO A 94 11.97 19.58 8.64
C PRO A 94 10.56 18.97 8.82
N CYS A 95 9.64 19.21 7.89
CA CYS A 95 8.30 18.63 7.89
C CYS A 95 8.20 17.24 7.23
N HIS A 96 9.23 16.78 6.52
CA HIS A 96 9.17 15.53 5.76
C HIS A 96 8.87 14.30 6.66
N ASP A 97 9.57 14.20 7.79
CA ASP A 97 9.44 13.05 8.71
C ASP A 97 8.63 13.39 9.97
N LYS A 98 8.02 14.58 10.04
CA LYS A 98 7.28 15.01 11.23
C LYS A 98 5.82 14.55 11.15
N TYR A 99 5.47 13.54 11.94
CA TYR A 99 4.09 13.12 12.12
C TYR A 99 3.28 14.14 12.92
N CYS A 100 2.19 14.63 12.33
CA CYS A 100 1.18 15.44 13.01
C CYS A 100 -0.09 14.62 13.16
N GLY A 101 -0.69 14.63 14.36
CA GLY A 101 -1.94 13.91 14.63
C GLY A 101 -3.13 14.41 13.80
N ALA A 102 -4.25 13.68 13.87
CA ALA A 102 -5.45 13.97 13.08
C ALA A 102 -5.92 15.44 13.18
N GLY A 103 -6.24 16.04 12.03
CA GLY A 103 -6.69 17.44 11.95
C GLY A 103 -5.57 18.47 11.97
N LYS A 104 -4.30 18.03 11.98
CA LYS A 104 -3.11 18.90 11.95
C LYS A 104 -2.24 18.61 10.72
N VAL A 105 -1.53 19.64 10.27
CA VAL A 105 -0.53 19.57 9.19
C VAL A 105 0.76 20.22 9.64
N CYS A 106 1.89 19.70 9.17
CA CYS A 106 3.18 20.31 9.45
C CYS A 106 3.36 21.57 8.60
N GLN A 107 3.70 22.69 9.24
CA GLN A 107 4.08 23.94 8.58
C GLN A 107 5.35 24.49 9.24
N LEU A 108 6.21 25.14 8.44
CA LEU A 108 7.40 25.80 8.96
C LEU A 108 7.01 27.15 9.58
N SER A 109 7.47 27.38 10.81
CA SER A 109 7.33 28.66 11.49
C SER A 109 8.24 29.72 10.85
N ALA A 110 8.05 31.00 11.22
CA ALA A 110 8.92 32.09 10.74
C ALA A 110 10.40 31.91 11.11
N ALA A 111 10.70 31.04 12.09
CA ALA A 111 12.06 30.69 12.51
C ALA A 111 12.65 29.47 11.76
N GLY A 112 11.89 28.86 10.85
CA GLY A 112 12.31 27.64 10.14
C GLY A 112 12.09 26.34 10.92
N GLU A 113 11.32 26.38 12.01
CA GLU A 113 11.01 25.19 12.81
C GLU A 113 9.71 24.53 12.33
N ALA A 114 9.70 23.20 12.20
CA ALA A 114 8.49 22.46 11.88
C ALA A 114 7.48 22.49 13.04
N GLU A 115 6.25 22.95 12.81
CA GLU A 115 5.18 23.01 13.79
C GLU A 115 3.89 22.35 13.25
N CYS A 116 3.17 21.62 14.10
CA CYS A 116 1.90 21.01 13.73
C CYS A 116 0.74 21.98 14.02
N VAL A 117 0.24 22.64 12.97
CA VAL A 117 -0.91 23.56 13.06
C VAL A 117 -2.19 22.87 12.61
N CYS A 118 -3.36 23.37 13.02
CA CYS A 118 -4.63 22.82 12.52
C CYS A 118 -4.73 23.00 11.00
N ILE A 119 -5.39 22.06 10.32
CA ILE A 119 -5.64 22.13 8.88
C ILE A 119 -6.32 23.47 8.55
N PRO A 120 -5.79 24.29 7.63
CA PRO A 120 -6.38 25.59 7.32
C PRO A 120 -7.59 25.48 6.38
N THR A 121 -7.58 24.52 5.44
CA THR A 121 -8.64 24.36 4.44
C THR A 121 -8.82 22.89 4.10
N CYS A 122 -10.06 22.42 4.12
CA CYS A 122 -10.44 21.07 3.73
C CYS A 122 -10.95 21.03 2.29
N PRO A 123 -10.66 19.94 1.53
CA PRO A 123 -11.25 19.71 0.22
C PRO A 123 -12.78 19.64 0.30
N VAL A 124 -13.45 20.15 -0.74
CA VAL A 124 -14.92 20.08 -0.84
C VAL A 124 -15.33 18.73 -1.42
N GLU A 125 -16.01 17.93 -0.62
CA GLU A 125 -16.53 16.62 -1.04
C GLU A 125 -17.94 16.74 -1.62
N VAL A 126 -18.08 16.31 -2.87
CA VAL A 126 -19.37 16.30 -3.58
C VAL A 126 -20.13 14.99 -3.39
N ASP A 127 -19.42 13.88 -3.15
CA ASP A 127 -20.01 12.56 -2.97
C ASP A 127 -20.65 12.44 -1.58
N PRO A 128 -21.96 12.18 -1.47
CA PRO A 128 -22.62 11.94 -0.19
C PRO A 128 -22.01 10.81 0.65
N ARG A 129 -21.28 9.86 0.04
CA ARG A 129 -20.59 8.75 0.71
C ARG A 129 -19.30 9.18 1.42
N ARG A 130 -18.68 10.27 0.98
CA ARG A 130 -17.45 10.84 1.57
C ARG A 130 -17.72 11.86 2.67
N LYS A 131 -18.98 12.27 2.83
CA LYS A 131 -19.46 13.00 4.00
C LYS A 131 -19.36 12.12 5.25
N VAL A 132 -19.56 12.72 6.41
CA VAL A 132 -19.52 11.98 7.68
C VAL A 132 -20.63 12.43 8.62
N CYS A 133 -21.13 11.49 9.42
CA CYS A 133 -22.01 11.78 10.54
C CYS A 133 -21.20 11.78 11.84
N SER A 134 -21.37 12.80 12.66
CA SER A 134 -20.68 12.92 13.95
C SER A 134 -21.48 12.32 15.09
N ASN A 135 -20.83 12.12 16.24
CA ASN A 135 -21.46 11.72 17.51
C ASN A 135 -22.56 12.68 18.02
N HIS A 136 -22.67 13.88 17.43
CA HIS A 136 -23.76 14.83 17.70
C HIS A 136 -24.94 14.71 16.73
N ASN A 137 -24.97 13.67 15.89
CA ASN A 137 -25.95 13.47 14.82
C ASN A 137 -25.99 14.65 13.82
N GLU A 138 -24.84 15.31 13.63
CA GLU A 138 -24.66 16.38 12.65
C GLU A 138 -23.86 15.86 11.47
N THR A 139 -24.31 16.17 10.24
CA THR A 139 -23.62 15.81 8.99
C THR A 139 -22.57 16.86 8.64
N TRP A 140 -21.36 16.41 8.35
CA TRP A 140 -20.23 17.24 7.95
C TRP A 140 -19.85 17.01 6.49
N GLY A 141 -19.15 17.97 5.89
CA GLY A 141 -18.74 17.91 4.49
C GLY A 141 -17.74 16.78 4.22
N SER A 142 -16.82 16.55 5.15
CA SER A 142 -15.81 15.50 5.09
C SER A 142 -15.30 15.15 6.49
N ASP A 143 -14.56 14.05 6.59
CA ASP A 143 -13.78 13.70 7.78
C ASP A 143 -12.76 14.80 8.15
N CYS A 144 -12.12 15.42 7.15
CA CYS A 144 -11.22 16.55 7.34
C CYS A 144 -11.85 17.68 8.16
N GLU A 145 -13.09 18.07 7.85
CA GLU A 145 -13.77 19.16 8.56
C GLU A 145 -14.02 18.84 10.05
N VAL A 146 -14.30 17.57 10.37
CA VAL A 146 -14.50 17.12 11.74
C VAL A 146 -13.19 17.22 12.53
N TYR A 147 -12.10 16.69 11.97
CA TYR A 147 -10.79 16.75 12.62
C TYR A 147 -10.26 18.18 12.72
N GLN A 148 -10.48 19.00 11.70
CA GLN A 148 -10.17 20.43 11.73
C GLN A 148 -10.92 21.11 12.87
N MET A 149 -12.23 20.90 12.99
CA MET A 149 -13.04 21.51 14.05
C MET A 149 -12.57 21.08 15.44
N ARG A 150 -12.31 19.78 15.63
CA ARG A 150 -11.76 19.25 16.88
C ARG A 150 -10.45 19.95 17.25
N CYS A 151 -9.52 20.05 16.29
CA CYS A 151 -8.24 20.73 16.50
C CYS A 151 -8.40 22.21 16.89
N LEU A 152 -9.27 22.94 16.19
CA LEU A 152 -9.53 24.36 16.47
C LEU A 152 -10.12 24.58 17.86
N CYS A 153 -11.03 23.69 18.27
CA CYS A 153 -11.65 23.74 19.60
C CYS A 153 -10.70 23.29 20.72
N ASP A 154 -9.83 22.32 20.46
CA ASP A 154 -8.78 21.91 21.41
C ASP A 154 -7.77 23.04 21.67
N GLN A 155 -7.47 23.86 20.66
CA GLN A 155 -6.59 25.03 20.76
C GLN A 155 -7.29 26.28 21.30
N GLY A 156 -8.61 26.27 21.50
CA GLY A 156 -9.37 27.45 21.93
C GLY A 156 -9.39 28.58 20.89
N SER A 157 -9.29 28.26 19.60
CA SER A 157 -9.37 29.24 18.52
C SER A 157 -10.75 29.92 18.47
N GLU A 158 -10.78 31.20 18.07
CA GLU A 158 -12.03 31.93 17.81
C GLU A 158 -12.89 31.28 16.72
N MET A 159 -12.29 30.47 15.83
CA MET A 159 -13.01 29.73 14.79
C MET A 159 -13.73 28.47 15.30
N CYS A 160 -13.56 28.10 16.57
CA CYS A 160 -14.27 26.98 17.16
C CYS A 160 -15.79 27.29 17.23
N ARG A 161 -16.61 26.39 16.71
CA ARG A 161 -18.09 26.53 16.72
C ARG A 161 -18.73 26.28 18.10
N GLY A 162 -17.94 25.95 19.13
CA GLY A 162 -18.38 25.79 20.52
C GLY A 162 -17.71 24.61 21.24
N GLU A 163 -17.76 24.62 22.58
CA GLU A 163 -17.10 23.61 23.43
C GLU A 163 -17.59 22.17 23.19
N LYS A 164 -18.84 21.99 22.73
CA LYS A 164 -19.38 20.66 22.39
C LYS A 164 -18.52 19.95 21.34
N TYR A 165 -17.84 20.70 20.46
CA TYR A 165 -17.02 20.13 19.39
C TYR A 165 -15.60 19.78 19.82
N LYS A 166 -15.21 20.01 21.08
CA LYS A 166 -13.90 19.62 21.60
C LYS A 166 -13.68 18.09 21.55
N HIS A 167 -14.75 17.33 21.75
CA HIS A 167 -14.73 15.86 21.70
C HIS A 167 -15.54 15.31 20.52
N VAL A 168 -15.72 16.12 19.48
CA VAL A 168 -16.40 15.66 18.25
C VAL A 168 -15.57 14.56 17.61
N HIS A 169 -16.25 13.50 17.20
CA HIS A 169 -15.66 12.41 16.45
C HIS A 169 -16.66 11.90 15.42
N ILE A 170 -16.13 11.22 14.42
CA ILE A 170 -16.92 10.58 13.37
C ILE A 170 -17.57 9.35 13.97
N GLU A 171 -18.88 9.24 13.80
CA GLU A 171 -19.64 8.04 14.17
C GLU A 171 -19.64 7.05 13.00
N TYR A 172 -19.91 7.54 11.79
CA TYR A 172 -19.88 6.75 10.55
C TYR A 172 -19.71 7.61 9.30
N TYR A 173 -19.31 6.96 8.20
CA TYR A 173 -19.21 7.60 6.88
C TYR A 173 -20.55 7.65 6.17
N GLY A 174 -20.80 8.77 5.50
CA GLY A 174 -22.05 9.13 4.86
C GLY A 174 -22.78 10.28 5.58
N VAL A 175 -23.90 10.70 4.99
CA VAL A 175 -24.82 11.64 5.64
C VAL A 175 -25.50 11.01 6.85
N CYS A 176 -25.85 11.82 7.85
CA CYS A 176 -26.61 11.33 8.99
C CYS A 176 -27.97 10.78 8.54
N ARG A 177 -28.35 9.63 9.09
CA ARG A 177 -29.59 8.91 8.81
C ARG A 177 -30.20 8.42 10.12
N ASP A 178 -31.51 8.27 10.09
CA ASP A 178 -32.24 7.59 11.14
C ASP A 178 -31.96 6.09 11.05
N MET A 179 -31.28 5.53 12.05
CA MET A 179 -30.98 4.11 12.13
C MET A 179 -31.98 3.45 13.05
N LYS A 180 -32.51 2.30 12.62
CA LYS A 180 -33.34 1.47 13.48
C LYS A 180 -32.51 0.91 14.65
N ASP A 181 -33.15 0.70 15.79
CA ASP A 181 -32.52 0.01 16.91
C ASP A 181 -32.22 -1.45 16.57
N CYS A 182 -31.14 -1.98 17.14
CA CYS A 182 -30.79 -3.39 16.97
C CYS A 182 -31.74 -4.27 17.78
N SER A 183 -32.54 -5.08 17.09
CA SER A 183 -33.47 -6.00 17.76
C SER A 183 -32.73 -7.16 18.44
N PRO A 184 -33.32 -7.79 19.47
CA PRO A 184 -32.69 -8.93 20.14
C PRO A 184 -32.39 -10.11 19.21
N GLU A 185 -33.25 -10.32 18.20
CA GLU A 185 -33.06 -11.38 17.20
C GLU A 185 -31.88 -11.09 16.28
N GLU A 186 -31.76 -9.86 15.79
CA GLU A 186 -30.61 -9.42 14.98
C GLU A 186 -29.31 -9.49 15.79
N MET A 187 -29.34 -9.07 17.06
CA MET A 187 -28.17 -9.12 17.94
C MET A 187 -27.73 -10.56 18.25
N ALA A 188 -28.67 -11.51 18.35
CA ALA A 188 -28.33 -12.92 18.57
C ALA A 188 -27.65 -13.56 17.35
N ASP A 189 -28.00 -13.12 16.15
CA ASP A 189 -27.44 -13.55 14.86
C ASP A 189 -26.12 -12.83 14.50
N PHE A 190 -25.93 -11.61 15.00
CA PHE A 190 -24.82 -10.74 14.65
C PHE A 190 -23.42 -11.35 14.82
N PRO A 191 -23.07 -12.03 15.95
CA PRO A 191 -21.75 -12.62 16.14
C PRO A 191 -21.35 -13.56 15.00
N ARG A 192 -22.27 -14.42 14.55
CA ARG A 192 -22.02 -15.34 13.44
C ARG A 192 -21.78 -14.59 12.12
N ARG A 193 -22.61 -13.59 11.81
CA ARG A 193 -22.43 -12.79 10.58
C ARG A 193 -21.12 -12.01 10.58
N MET A 194 -20.72 -11.49 11.74
CA MET A 194 -19.45 -10.81 11.91
C MET A 194 -18.28 -11.78 11.67
N SER A 195 -18.30 -12.97 12.27
CA SER A 195 -17.28 -14.00 12.04
C SER A 195 -17.16 -14.43 10.57
N ASP A 196 -18.30 -14.61 9.88
CA ASP A 196 -18.32 -14.91 8.45
C ASP A 196 -17.79 -13.75 7.61
N TRP A 197 -18.15 -12.51 7.95
CA TRP A 197 -17.66 -11.32 7.28
C TRP A 197 -16.14 -11.19 7.44
N LEU A 198 -15.60 -11.31 8.66
CA LEU A 198 -14.17 -11.28 8.94
C LEU A 198 -13.39 -12.29 8.12
N PHE A 199 -13.88 -13.52 8.04
CA PHE A 199 -13.27 -14.55 7.21
C PHE A 199 -13.23 -14.17 5.73
N ASN A 200 -14.34 -13.63 5.20
CA ASN A 200 -14.39 -13.24 3.79
C ASN A 200 -13.48 -12.04 3.49
N VAL A 201 -13.32 -11.11 4.43
CA VAL A 201 -12.37 -9.99 4.31
C VAL A 201 -10.95 -10.52 4.33
N MET A 202 -10.60 -11.41 5.27
CA MET A 202 -9.28 -12.04 5.32
C MET A 202 -8.94 -12.73 4.00
N ARG A 203 -9.90 -13.48 3.42
CA ARG A 203 -9.73 -14.14 2.12
C ARG A 203 -9.53 -13.14 0.97
N ASP A 204 -10.33 -12.07 0.89
CA ASP A 204 -10.16 -11.03 -0.15
C ASP A 204 -8.79 -10.35 -0.03
N MET A 205 -8.29 -10.12 1.18
CA MET A 205 -6.93 -9.60 1.40
C MET A 205 -5.85 -10.60 1.01
N ALA A 206 -6.07 -11.90 1.25
CA ALA A 206 -5.16 -12.95 0.79
C ALA A 206 -5.08 -12.99 -0.75
N ASP A 207 -6.23 -12.89 -1.42
CA ASP A 207 -6.32 -12.87 -2.89
C ASP A 207 -5.62 -11.65 -3.52
N ARG A 208 -5.54 -10.53 -2.78
CA ARG A 208 -4.87 -9.29 -3.18
C ARG A 208 -3.39 -9.22 -2.78
N GLU A 209 -2.87 -10.27 -2.15
CA GLU A 209 -1.49 -10.31 -1.62
C GLU A 209 -1.22 -9.22 -0.57
N GLU A 210 -2.25 -8.82 0.20
CA GLU A 210 -2.16 -7.77 1.24
C GLU A 210 -1.93 -8.35 2.66
N LEU A 211 -1.96 -9.68 2.82
CA LEU A 211 -1.67 -10.34 4.10
C LEU A 211 -0.19 -10.60 4.29
N SER A 212 0.28 -10.49 5.53
CA SER A 212 1.62 -10.95 5.91
C SER A 212 1.78 -12.46 5.69
N PRO A 213 3.00 -12.98 5.51
CA PRO A 213 3.24 -14.41 5.29
C PRO A 213 2.64 -15.31 6.38
N TYR A 214 2.68 -14.84 7.63
CA TYR A 214 2.09 -15.53 8.77
C TYR A 214 0.55 -15.61 8.67
N PHE A 215 -0.12 -14.49 8.41
CA PHE A 215 -1.59 -14.49 8.29
C PHE A 215 -2.09 -15.23 7.05
N LEU A 216 -1.33 -15.20 5.96
CA LEU A 216 -1.63 -16.01 4.77
C LEU A 216 -1.60 -17.51 5.07
N LYS A 217 -0.70 -17.96 5.95
CA LYS A 217 -0.67 -19.37 6.39
C LYS A 217 -1.91 -19.73 7.21
N LEU A 218 -2.36 -18.84 8.10
CA LEU A 218 -3.57 -19.03 8.89
C LEU A 218 -4.83 -19.08 8.00
N GLU A 219 -4.90 -18.26 6.96
CA GLU A 219 -5.98 -18.29 5.97
C GLU A 219 -6.03 -19.65 5.24
N ARG A 220 -4.89 -20.13 4.73
CA ARG A 220 -4.82 -21.44 4.06
C ARG A 220 -5.18 -22.61 4.96
N GLU A 221 -4.83 -22.53 6.25
CA GLU A 221 -5.26 -23.52 7.24
C GLU A 221 -6.78 -23.51 7.40
N ALA A 222 -7.38 -22.32 7.45
CA ALA A 222 -8.82 -22.13 7.56
C ALA A 222 -9.63 -22.67 6.36
N GLU A 223 -9.04 -22.74 5.16
CA GLU A 223 -9.68 -23.42 4.01
C GLU A 223 -9.80 -24.93 4.21
N THR A 224 -8.83 -25.53 4.89
CA THR A 224 -8.76 -26.99 5.10
C THR A 224 -9.44 -27.44 6.38
N ASN A 225 -9.50 -26.58 7.40
CA ASN A 225 -10.10 -26.87 8.70
C ASN A 225 -11.20 -25.87 9.06
N LEU A 226 -12.46 -26.29 8.88
CA LEU A 226 -13.63 -25.47 9.16
C LEU A 226 -13.75 -25.03 10.63
N THR A 227 -13.14 -25.75 11.59
CA THR A 227 -13.22 -25.36 13.01
C THR A 227 -12.33 -24.16 13.34
N ARG A 228 -11.22 -24.00 12.59
CA ARG A 228 -10.28 -22.88 12.75
C ARG A 228 -10.62 -21.68 11.88
N ARG A 229 -11.59 -21.84 10.98
CA ARG A 229 -11.97 -20.84 9.97
C ARG A 229 -12.25 -19.46 10.57
N TRP A 230 -13.15 -19.41 11.55
CA TRP A 230 -13.54 -18.16 12.19
C TRP A 230 -12.51 -17.71 13.23
N THR A 231 -11.88 -18.64 13.93
CA THR A 231 -10.85 -18.34 14.94
C THR A 231 -9.65 -17.64 14.32
N ASN A 232 -9.12 -18.16 13.21
CA ASN A 232 -7.97 -17.57 12.53
C ASN A 232 -8.28 -16.15 12.01
N ALA A 233 -9.46 -15.96 11.42
CA ALA A 233 -9.90 -14.65 10.95
C ALA A 233 -10.13 -13.66 12.11
N ALA A 234 -10.67 -14.13 13.23
CA ALA A 234 -10.87 -13.30 14.42
C ALA A 234 -9.54 -12.86 15.05
N ILE A 235 -8.57 -13.77 15.18
CA ILE A 235 -7.22 -13.48 15.68
C ILE A 235 -6.53 -12.49 14.75
N TRP A 236 -6.53 -12.76 13.44
CA TRP A 236 -5.95 -11.85 12.45
C TRP A 236 -6.53 -10.45 12.58
N LYS A 237 -7.86 -10.33 12.59
CA LYS A 237 -8.46 -9.00 12.62
C LYS A 237 -8.17 -8.27 13.93
N TRP A 238 -8.14 -8.99 15.05
CA TRP A 238 -7.78 -8.38 16.33
C TRP A 238 -6.34 -7.87 16.33
N CYS A 239 -5.38 -8.66 15.82
CA CYS A 239 -3.99 -8.22 15.67
C CYS A 239 -3.82 -7.03 14.71
N ASP A 240 -4.63 -6.99 13.64
CA ASP A 240 -4.68 -5.89 12.65
C ASP A 240 -5.26 -4.61 13.25
N LEU A 241 -6.14 -4.72 14.25
CA LEU A 241 -6.72 -3.58 14.95
C LEU A 241 -5.85 -3.08 16.11
N ASP A 242 -5.15 -3.97 16.84
CA ASP A 242 -4.18 -3.63 17.89
C ASP A 242 -2.95 -2.94 17.26
N GLY A 243 -3.09 -1.63 17.06
CA GLY A 243 -2.18 -0.75 16.36
C GLY A 243 -1.15 -0.16 17.32
N HIS A 244 -0.82 1.12 17.16
CA HIS A 244 0.15 1.78 18.03
C HIS A 244 -0.54 2.58 19.15
N PRO A 245 -0.19 2.37 20.43
CA PRO A 245 0.79 1.40 20.92
C PRO A 245 0.24 -0.04 20.92
N HIS A 246 1.10 -1.02 20.64
CA HIS A 246 0.72 -2.44 20.74
C HIS A 246 0.63 -2.83 22.22
N ASP A 247 -0.57 -2.72 22.79
CA ASP A 247 -0.82 -2.96 24.20
C ASP A 247 -1.63 -4.24 24.46
N ARG A 248 -1.82 -5.05 23.40
CA ARG A 248 -2.58 -6.32 23.43
C ARG A 248 -4.03 -6.11 23.83
N SER A 249 -4.57 -4.99 23.40
CA SER A 249 -5.93 -4.56 23.63
C SER A 249 -6.37 -3.71 22.45
N VAL A 250 -7.65 -3.75 22.11
CA VAL A 250 -8.19 -2.92 21.02
C VAL A 250 -9.06 -1.82 21.62
N SER A 251 -8.62 -0.59 21.49
CA SER A 251 -9.36 0.59 21.96
C SER A 251 -10.54 0.94 21.06
N ARG A 252 -11.46 1.77 21.56
CA ARG A 252 -12.56 2.34 20.75
C ARG A 252 -12.09 3.07 19.49
N HIS A 253 -10.91 3.68 19.52
CA HIS A 253 -10.35 4.37 18.36
C HIS A 253 -9.83 3.39 17.31
N GLU A 254 -9.25 2.27 17.76
CA GLU A 254 -8.76 1.21 16.87
C GLU A 254 -9.89 0.41 16.22
N LEU A 255 -11.07 0.33 16.83
CA LEU A 255 -12.26 -0.24 16.21
C LEU A 255 -12.82 0.60 15.05
N PHE A 256 -12.37 1.84 14.89
CA PHE A 256 -12.92 2.77 13.91
C PHE A 256 -12.95 2.22 12.46
N PRO A 257 -11.91 1.54 11.93
CA PRO A 257 -11.90 1.00 10.57
C PRO A 257 -12.97 -0.06 10.30
N ILE A 258 -13.44 -0.78 11.33
CA ILE A 258 -14.54 -1.76 11.18
C ILE A 258 -15.89 -1.18 11.55
N ARG A 259 -15.95 -0.21 12.46
CA ARG A 259 -17.20 0.41 12.90
C ARG A 259 -17.73 1.41 11.89
N ALA A 260 -16.98 2.47 11.62
CA ALA A 260 -17.48 3.65 10.92
C ALA A 260 -17.88 3.39 9.46
N PRO A 261 -17.15 2.56 8.67
CA PRO A 261 -17.55 2.24 7.31
C PRO A 261 -18.78 1.32 7.21
N LEU A 262 -19.00 0.45 8.21
CA LEU A 262 -20.06 -0.56 8.18
C LEU A 262 -21.33 -0.15 8.90
N MET A 263 -21.26 0.79 9.85
CA MET A 263 -22.40 1.17 10.70
C MET A 263 -23.62 1.66 9.91
N ALA A 264 -23.43 2.30 8.75
CA ALA A 264 -24.53 2.71 7.88
C ALA A 264 -25.25 1.52 7.19
N LEU A 265 -24.64 0.34 7.16
CA LEU A 265 -25.18 -0.90 6.59
C LEU A 265 -25.63 -1.88 7.68
N GLU A 266 -25.01 -1.82 8.86
CA GLU A 266 -25.19 -2.74 9.97
C GLU A 266 -25.37 -1.97 11.29
N HIS A 267 -26.60 -1.60 11.60
CA HIS A 267 -26.96 -0.82 12.82
C HIS A 267 -26.62 -1.54 14.13
N CYS A 268 -26.43 -2.87 14.09
CA CYS A 268 -26.07 -3.68 15.25
C CYS A 268 -24.57 -3.63 15.61
N ILE A 269 -23.69 -3.10 14.74
CA ILE A 269 -22.24 -3.16 14.98
C ILE A 269 -21.80 -2.38 16.22
N ALA A 270 -22.32 -1.17 16.41
CA ALA A 270 -22.00 -0.33 17.55
C ALA A 270 -22.46 -0.97 18.89
N PRO A 271 -23.74 -1.37 19.07
CA PRO A 271 -24.16 -2.02 20.31
C PRO A 271 -23.51 -3.40 20.51
N PHE A 272 -23.13 -4.11 19.45
CA PHE A 272 -22.38 -5.35 19.55
C PHE A 272 -20.99 -5.11 20.12
N LEU A 273 -20.20 -4.21 19.51
CA LEU A 273 -18.84 -3.90 19.97
C LEU A 273 -18.81 -3.35 21.39
N ASN A 274 -19.79 -2.51 21.76
CA ASN A 274 -19.93 -2.00 23.12
C ASN A 274 -20.24 -3.12 24.15
N LYS A 275 -20.83 -4.23 23.73
CA LYS A 275 -21.13 -5.38 24.59
C LYS A 275 -19.94 -6.33 24.71
N CYS A 276 -18.97 -6.25 23.79
CA CYS A 276 -17.78 -7.09 23.84
C CYS A 276 -16.84 -6.67 24.99
N ASP A 277 -16.79 -5.39 25.31
CA ASP A 277 -16.13 -4.83 26.50
C ASP A 277 -16.92 -5.24 27.76
N ALA A 278 -16.50 -6.34 28.40
CA ALA A 278 -17.28 -7.01 29.44
C ALA A 278 -16.98 -6.46 30.84
N ASP A 279 -15.80 -5.88 31.04
CA ASP A 279 -15.38 -5.24 32.28
C ASP A 279 -15.44 -3.69 32.24
N ASP A 280 -15.90 -3.12 31.11
CA ASP A 280 -16.14 -1.68 30.89
C ASP A 280 -14.87 -0.83 31.05
N ASP A 281 -13.71 -1.38 30.67
CA ASP A 281 -12.43 -0.69 30.70
C ASP A 281 -12.14 0.12 29.42
N HIS A 282 -13.08 0.09 28.46
CA HIS A 282 -13.03 0.74 27.14
C HIS A 282 -12.01 0.16 26.17
N MET A 283 -11.48 -1.00 26.49
CA MET A 283 -10.62 -1.82 25.65
C MET A 283 -11.29 -3.16 25.37
N ILE A 284 -10.82 -3.86 24.35
CA ILE A 284 -11.28 -5.22 24.04
C ILE A 284 -10.06 -6.13 23.96
N SER A 285 -9.93 -6.99 24.96
CA SER A 285 -8.91 -8.05 24.95
C SER A 285 -9.25 -9.14 23.94
N LEU A 286 -8.25 -9.95 23.53
CA LEU A 286 -8.49 -11.07 22.61
C LEU A 286 -9.53 -12.07 23.14
N LYS A 287 -9.57 -12.27 24.46
CA LYS A 287 -10.53 -13.18 25.11
C LYS A 287 -11.95 -12.65 25.02
N GLU A 288 -12.13 -11.36 25.30
CA GLU A 288 -13.42 -10.70 25.15
C GLU A 288 -13.90 -10.70 23.70
N TRP A 289 -13.01 -10.38 22.77
CA TRP A 289 -13.28 -10.44 21.34
C TRP A 289 -13.76 -11.83 20.91
N GLY A 290 -13.03 -12.88 21.25
CA GLY A 290 -13.39 -14.25 20.92
C GLY A 290 -14.70 -14.70 21.56
N LYS A 291 -14.91 -14.38 22.85
CA LYS A 291 -16.17 -14.67 23.56
C LYS A 291 -17.34 -13.94 22.92
N CYS A 292 -17.15 -12.70 22.49
CA CYS A 292 -18.18 -11.90 21.82
C CYS A 292 -18.57 -12.50 20.47
N LEU A 293 -17.59 -13.06 19.74
CA LEU A 293 -17.78 -13.80 18.49
C LEU A 293 -18.23 -15.26 18.68
N GLN A 294 -18.46 -15.70 19.92
CA GLN A 294 -18.87 -17.07 20.28
C GLN A 294 -17.87 -18.14 19.85
N LEU A 295 -16.57 -17.85 20.02
CA LEU A 295 -15.47 -18.75 19.74
C LEU A 295 -14.97 -19.44 21.01
N GLU A 296 -14.44 -20.64 20.87
CA GLU A 296 -13.85 -21.41 21.97
C GLU A 296 -12.52 -20.79 22.42
N GLU A 297 -12.37 -20.53 23.72
CA GLU A 297 -11.19 -19.82 24.26
C GLU A 297 -9.88 -20.61 24.07
N ASP A 298 -9.95 -21.94 24.11
CA ASP A 298 -8.78 -22.83 23.95
C ASP A 298 -8.13 -22.71 22.56
N ASP A 299 -8.85 -22.19 21.58
CA ASP A 299 -8.37 -22.01 20.21
C ASP A 299 -7.80 -20.60 19.94
N LEU A 300 -7.92 -19.67 20.91
CA LEU A 300 -7.47 -18.29 20.81
C LEU A 300 -6.03 -18.13 21.29
N GLU A 301 -5.08 -18.57 20.47
CA GLU A 301 -3.66 -18.31 20.70
C GLU A 301 -3.25 -16.97 20.07
N GLU A 302 -2.89 -15.99 20.91
CA GLU A 302 -2.33 -14.73 20.46
C GLU A 302 -0.93 -14.93 19.88
N ARG A 303 -0.77 -14.62 18.59
CA ARG A 303 0.52 -14.72 17.86
C ARG A 303 0.79 -13.48 17.01
N CYS A 304 0.29 -12.32 17.44
CA CYS A 304 0.49 -11.06 16.73
C CYS A 304 1.99 -10.70 16.61
N ASP A 305 2.81 -11.12 17.59
CA ASP A 305 4.25 -10.88 17.63
C ASP A 305 5.02 -11.59 16.49
N GLU A 306 4.52 -12.73 15.97
CA GLU A 306 5.15 -13.47 14.86
C GLU A 306 5.11 -12.68 13.53
N VAL A 307 4.25 -11.66 13.43
CA VAL A 307 4.10 -10.79 12.25
C VAL A 307 4.89 -9.50 12.41
N ARG A 308 4.92 -8.96 13.65
CA ARG A 308 5.50 -7.65 13.96
C ARG A 308 7.03 -7.68 14.02
N GLY A 309 7.63 -8.86 14.25
CA GLY A 309 9.08 -9.06 14.26
C GLY A 309 9.77 -9.08 12.89
N GLU A 310 9.03 -8.93 11.78
CA GLU A 310 9.60 -8.80 10.44
C GLU A 310 9.87 -7.33 10.02
N GLU A 311 9.46 -6.34 10.83
CA GLU A 311 9.56 -4.91 10.53
C GLU A 311 10.61 -4.13 11.37
N GLU A 312 11.44 -4.80 12.18
CA GLU A 312 12.63 -4.19 12.83
C GLU A 312 13.94 -4.39 12.04
#